data_AF-A0A961NJH6-F1
#
_entry.id   AF-A0A961NJH6-F1
#
_cell.length_a   1.000
_cell.length_b   1.000
_cell.length_c   1.000
_cell.angle_alpha   90.00
_cell.angle_beta   90.00
_cell.angle_gamma   90.00
#
_symmetry.space_group_name_H-M   'P 1'
#
loop_
_entity.id
_entity.type
_entity.pdbx_description
1 polymer ?
#
loop_
_entity_poly.entity_id
_entity_poly.type
_entity_poly.pdbx_seq_one_letter_code
_entity_poly.pdbx_strand_id
1 'polypeptide(L)'
;MASPRSVPHNSGTTLADLQDLERRYRRIPFEAILKQDLLRLGLRFDDQSIARSGLDFKQKDYFIFTFDHVPLADQGDQIRFRVPEEIRVRGGEFDLKSTIVSVRVNPASPYIVRASEQGPALYLEDVAGQSHSGNGDAAERAKESSGTFLGLVDFPPVPGYYRHTTQSGKAPGEIAPV
;
A
#
# COMPACT_ATOMS: atom_id res chain seq x y z
N MET A 1 -18.29 33.07 -17.05
CA MET A 1 -17.63 31.75 -17.17
C MET A 1 -16.76 31.56 -15.95
N ALA A 2 -17.09 30.61 -15.07
CA ALA A 2 -16.28 30.31 -13.89
C ALA A 2 -15.12 29.40 -14.28
N SER A 3 -13.89 29.84 -14.06
CA SER A 3 -12.69 28.99 -14.20
C SER A 3 -12.84 27.74 -13.33
N PRO A 4 -12.40 26.56 -13.79
CA PRO A 4 -12.36 25.38 -12.95
C PRO A 4 -11.45 25.67 -11.76
N ARG A 5 -12.01 25.62 -10.54
CA ARG A 5 -11.23 25.61 -9.30
C ARG A 5 -10.27 24.42 -9.39
N SER A 6 -8.98 24.67 -9.31
CA SER A 6 -7.98 23.62 -9.13
C SER A 6 -8.34 22.83 -7.87
N VAL A 7 -8.52 21.52 -8.01
CA VAL A 7 -8.65 20.61 -6.88
C VAL A 7 -7.29 20.64 -6.16
N PRO A 8 -7.20 21.05 -4.88
CA PRO A 8 -5.94 21.03 -4.17
C PRO A 8 -5.39 19.60 -4.18
N HIS A 9 -4.15 19.43 -4.65
CA HIS A 9 -3.45 18.17 -4.54
C HIS A 9 -3.35 17.81 -3.05
N ASN A 10 -3.82 16.61 -2.74
CA ASN A 10 -3.89 16.01 -1.41
C ASN A 10 -2.58 16.24 -0.66
N SER A 11 -2.58 17.17 0.31
CA SER A 11 -1.46 17.36 1.22
C SER A 11 -1.22 16.02 1.92
N GLY A 12 -0.09 15.38 1.61
CA GLY A 12 0.24 14.06 2.16
C GLY A 12 0.33 14.10 3.69
N THR A 13 0.13 12.94 4.32
CA THR A 13 0.31 12.80 5.76
C THR A 13 1.80 12.83 6.11
N THR A 14 2.16 13.56 7.17
CA THR A 14 3.52 13.55 7.74
C THR A 14 3.57 12.75 9.04
N LEU A 15 4.78 12.42 9.52
CA LEU A 15 4.94 11.76 10.81
C LEU A 15 4.37 12.62 11.96
N ALA A 16 4.56 13.95 11.89
CA ALA A 16 4.05 14.87 12.90
C ALA A 16 2.51 14.86 12.96
N ASP A 17 1.84 14.72 11.82
CA ASP A 17 0.38 14.58 11.76
C ASP A 17 -0.07 13.29 12.47
N LEU A 18 0.59 12.16 12.19
CA LEU A 18 0.29 10.88 12.82
C LEU A 18 0.49 10.94 14.35
N GLN A 19 1.60 11.49 14.80
CA GLN A 19 1.88 11.67 16.22
C GLN A 19 0.86 12.62 16.89
N ASP A 20 0.37 13.64 16.18
CA ASP A 20 -0.69 14.50 16.69
C ASP A 20 -2.03 13.76 16.83
N LEU A 21 -2.40 12.97 15.81
CA LEU A 21 -3.60 12.15 15.84
C LEU A 21 -3.55 11.14 16.99
N GLU A 22 -2.41 10.48 17.23
CA GLU A 22 -2.21 9.57 18.35
C GLU A 22 -2.43 10.27 19.70
N ARG A 23 -1.79 11.43 19.91
CA ARG A 23 -1.92 12.20 21.15
C ARG A 23 -3.35 12.70 21.38
N ARG A 24 -4.04 13.11 20.31
CA ARG A 24 -5.37 13.72 20.35
C ARG A 24 -6.47 12.68 20.53
N TYR A 25 -6.38 11.53 19.86
CA TYR A 25 -7.45 10.53 19.79
C TYR A 25 -7.16 9.27 20.62
N ARG A 26 -6.77 9.45 21.89
CA ARG A 26 -6.33 8.35 22.79
C ARG A 26 -7.35 7.23 23.07
N ARG A 27 -8.62 7.41 22.71
CA ARG A 27 -9.67 6.39 22.87
C ARG A 27 -9.83 5.50 21.64
N ILE A 28 -9.22 5.88 20.52
CA ILE A 28 -9.24 5.11 19.28
C ILE A 28 -7.89 4.41 19.19
N PRO A 29 -7.85 3.08 18.96
CA PRO A 29 -6.60 2.38 18.69
C PRO A 29 -5.86 3.03 17.52
N PHE A 30 -4.57 3.28 17.67
CA PHE A 30 -3.81 4.03 16.68
C PHE A 30 -3.78 3.32 15.31
N GLU A 31 -3.83 1.99 15.30
CA GLU A 31 -3.90 1.19 14.08
C GLU A 31 -5.18 1.45 13.28
N ALA A 32 -6.28 1.82 13.94
CA ALA A 32 -7.51 2.21 13.26
C ALA A 32 -7.37 3.58 12.56
N ILE A 33 -6.62 4.51 13.18
CA ILE A 33 -6.28 5.80 12.59
C ILE A 33 -5.39 5.60 11.38
N LEU A 34 -4.29 4.86 11.53
CA LEU A 34 -3.37 4.57 10.44
C LEU A 34 -4.06 3.81 9.30
N LYS A 35 -4.87 2.78 9.61
CA LYS A 35 -5.65 2.04 8.61
C LYS A 35 -6.56 2.96 7.81
N GLN A 36 -7.26 3.89 8.47
CA GLN A 36 -8.12 4.84 7.79
C GLN A 36 -7.32 5.73 6.83
N ASP A 37 -6.12 6.15 7.25
CA ASP A 37 -5.27 7.01 6.43
C ASP A 37 -4.63 6.27 5.24
N LEU A 38 -4.21 5.02 5.44
CA LEU A 38 -3.78 4.12 4.36
C LEU A 38 -4.89 3.88 3.34
N LEU A 39 -6.15 3.70 3.78
CA LEU A 39 -7.29 3.56 2.87
C LEU A 39 -7.63 4.87 2.13
N ARG A 40 -7.27 6.02 2.69
CA ARG A 40 -7.50 7.35 2.10
C ARG A 40 -6.43 7.74 1.08
N LEU A 41 -5.17 7.41 1.38
CA LEU A 41 -4.00 7.81 0.58
C LEU A 41 -3.49 6.68 -0.31
N GLY A 42 -3.87 5.44 -0.05
CA GLY A 42 -3.34 4.27 -0.74
C GLY A 42 -1.89 3.97 -0.37
N LEU A 43 -1.30 3.02 -1.10
CA LEU A 43 0.04 2.50 -0.89
C LEU A 43 0.81 2.53 -2.21
N ARG A 44 2.09 2.88 -2.11
CA ARG A 44 3.10 2.61 -3.13
C ARG A 44 3.87 1.34 -2.76
N PHE A 45 4.28 0.57 -3.76
CA PHE A 45 5.16 -0.58 -3.58
C PHE A 45 6.43 -0.35 -4.39
N ASP A 46 7.57 -0.75 -3.85
CA ASP A 46 8.77 -0.96 -4.67
C ASP A 46 8.74 -2.36 -5.30
N ASP A 47 9.41 -2.53 -6.44
CA ASP A 47 9.42 -3.81 -7.16
C ASP A 47 10.06 -4.95 -6.32
N GLN A 48 11.01 -4.59 -5.45
CA GLN A 48 11.75 -5.54 -4.63
C GLN A 48 10.92 -6.12 -3.49
N SER A 49 9.98 -5.37 -2.89
CA SER A 49 9.10 -5.86 -1.82
C SER A 49 8.20 -7.00 -2.32
N ILE A 50 7.75 -6.92 -3.57
CA ILE A 50 6.92 -7.93 -4.21
C ILE A 50 7.79 -9.12 -4.61
N ALA A 51 8.87 -8.88 -5.36
CA ALA A 51 9.72 -9.93 -5.91
C ALA A 51 10.49 -10.73 -4.85
N ARG A 52 10.98 -10.07 -3.78
CA ARG A 52 11.73 -10.74 -2.70
C ARG A 52 10.86 -11.41 -1.66
N SER A 53 9.55 -11.22 -1.70
CA SER A 53 8.67 -11.94 -0.78
C SER A 53 8.89 -13.45 -0.91
N GLY A 54 9.05 -13.99 -2.14
CA GLY A 54 9.17 -15.44 -2.35
C GLY A 54 7.97 -16.23 -1.80
N LEU A 55 6.89 -15.53 -1.44
CA LEU A 55 5.72 -16.04 -0.75
C LEU A 55 4.60 -16.23 -1.77
N ASP A 56 3.91 -17.37 -1.68
CA ASP A 56 2.64 -17.60 -2.35
C ASP A 56 1.54 -16.86 -1.55
N PHE A 57 1.31 -15.59 -1.89
CA PHE A 57 0.32 -14.75 -1.24
C PHE A 57 -0.87 -14.47 -2.15
N LYS A 58 -2.00 -14.11 -1.53
CA LYS A 58 -3.20 -13.79 -2.29
C LYS A 58 -3.04 -12.46 -3.02
N GLN A 59 -2.79 -12.54 -4.33
CA GLN A 59 -2.81 -11.38 -5.22
C GLN A 59 -4.21 -10.79 -5.34
N LYS A 60 -4.27 -9.53 -5.77
CA LYS A 60 -5.51 -8.78 -5.90
C LYS A 60 -6.41 -9.31 -7.02
N ASP A 61 -7.69 -9.58 -6.71
CA ASP A 61 -8.68 -10.02 -7.72
C ASP A 61 -9.38 -8.80 -8.33
N TYR A 62 -9.02 -8.47 -9.57
CA TYR A 62 -9.61 -7.34 -10.28
C TYR A 62 -10.91 -7.78 -10.97
N PHE A 63 -12.04 -7.47 -10.34
CA PHE A 63 -13.38 -7.65 -10.93
C PHE A 63 -13.87 -6.36 -11.62
N ILE A 64 -15.07 -5.90 -11.28
CA ILE A 64 -15.79 -4.80 -11.97
C ILE A 64 -15.38 -3.43 -11.41
N PHE A 65 -14.94 -3.37 -10.15
CA PHE A 65 -14.49 -2.15 -9.49
C PHE A 65 -13.20 -2.41 -8.72
N THR A 66 -12.26 -1.47 -8.81
CA THR A 66 -11.11 -1.39 -7.89
C THR A 66 -11.16 -0.06 -7.16
N PHE A 67 -10.65 -0.05 -5.93
CA PHE A 67 -10.50 1.17 -5.12
C PHE A 67 -9.10 1.79 -5.24
N ASP A 68 -8.32 1.35 -6.23
CA ASP A 68 -7.02 1.94 -6.52
C ASP A 68 -7.17 3.41 -6.94
N HIS A 69 -6.20 4.23 -6.59
CA HIS A 69 -6.21 5.67 -6.91
C HIS A 69 -5.69 5.96 -8.32
N VAL A 70 -5.30 4.94 -9.08
CA VAL A 70 -4.91 5.02 -10.48
C VAL A 70 -5.60 3.92 -11.28
N PRO A 71 -6.05 4.20 -12.52
CA PRO A 71 -6.59 3.19 -13.42
C PRO A 71 -5.58 2.05 -13.66
N LEU A 72 -6.09 0.85 -13.88
CA LEU A 72 -5.25 -0.34 -14.05
C LEU A 72 -4.30 -0.25 -15.26
N ALA A 73 -4.70 0.47 -16.31
CA ALA A 73 -3.87 0.71 -17.50
C ALA A 73 -2.68 1.64 -17.21
N ASP A 74 -2.78 2.46 -16.16
CA ASP A 74 -1.76 3.43 -15.76
C ASP A 74 -0.86 2.88 -14.64
N GLN A 75 -1.06 1.63 -14.23
CA GLN A 75 -0.20 0.90 -13.30
C GLN A 75 0.97 0.27 -14.06
N GLY A 76 2.19 0.42 -13.53
CA GLY A 76 3.37 -0.25 -14.09
C GLY A 76 3.23 -1.78 -14.05
N ASP A 77 3.76 -2.47 -15.07
CA ASP A 77 3.62 -3.92 -15.26
C ASP A 77 4.10 -4.77 -14.07
N GLN A 78 5.02 -4.24 -13.26
CA GLN A 78 5.56 -4.95 -12.09
C GLN A 78 4.62 -4.91 -10.87
N ILE A 79 3.70 -3.96 -10.83
CA ILE A 79 2.72 -3.76 -9.75
C ILE A 79 1.37 -4.36 -10.18
N ARG A 80 1.01 -4.14 -11.44
CA ARG A 80 -0.26 -4.57 -12.04
C ARG A 80 -0.48 -6.08 -11.82
N PHE A 81 -1.56 -6.46 -11.15
CA PHE A 81 -1.91 -7.85 -10.78
C PHE A 81 -0.96 -8.56 -9.81
N ARG A 82 0.11 -7.91 -9.35
CA ARG A 82 1.16 -8.56 -8.54
C ARG A 82 1.15 -8.16 -7.08
N VAL A 83 0.47 -7.08 -6.74
CA VAL A 83 0.27 -6.65 -5.35
C VAL A 83 -0.69 -7.59 -4.60
N PRO A 84 -0.53 -7.75 -3.27
CA PRO A 84 -1.46 -8.51 -2.47
C PRO A 84 -2.83 -7.81 -2.40
N GLU A 85 -3.90 -8.56 -2.18
CA GLU A 85 -5.25 -8.00 -1.95
C GLU A 85 -5.29 -7.20 -0.63
N GLU A 86 -4.61 -7.71 0.39
CA GLU A 86 -4.50 -7.11 1.72
C GLU A 86 -3.07 -7.22 2.23
N ILE A 87 -2.69 -6.31 3.13
CA ILE A 87 -1.46 -6.42 3.91
C ILE A 87 -1.78 -6.49 5.39
N ARG A 88 -0.91 -7.13 6.17
CA ARG A 88 -0.93 -7.06 7.63
C ARG A 88 0.24 -6.21 8.10
N VAL A 89 -0.04 -5.16 8.87
CA VAL A 89 0.99 -4.28 9.44
C VAL A 89 1.08 -4.50 10.95
N ARG A 90 2.30 -4.50 11.52
CA ARG A 90 2.56 -4.68 12.95
C ARG A 90 3.89 -4.04 13.42
N GLY A 91 3.99 -3.72 14.70
CA GLY A 91 5.17 -3.14 15.35
C GLY A 91 5.46 -1.71 14.89
N GLY A 92 6.74 -1.35 14.78
CA GLY A 92 7.18 -0.05 14.29
C GLY A 92 7.05 1.10 15.30
N GLU A 93 7.17 2.34 14.80
CA GLU A 93 7.18 3.59 15.59
C GLU A 93 6.05 3.69 16.62
N PHE A 94 4.87 3.15 16.28
CA PHE A 94 3.66 3.26 17.09
C PHE A 94 3.25 1.94 17.78
N ASP A 95 4.15 0.95 17.85
CA ASP A 95 3.91 -0.38 18.43
C ASP A 95 2.59 -1.01 17.95
N LEU A 96 2.38 -1.01 16.63
CA LEU A 96 1.10 -1.40 16.03
C LEU A 96 0.75 -2.85 16.35
N LYS A 97 -0.46 -3.09 16.84
CA LYS A 97 -1.05 -4.43 16.83
C LYS A 97 -1.27 -4.89 15.39
N SER A 98 -1.20 -6.21 15.20
CA SER A 98 -1.43 -6.86 13.90
C SER A 98 -2.76 -6.42 13.28
N THR A 99 -2.68 -5.60 12.23
CA THR A 99 -3.85 -4.97 11.60
C THR A 99 -3.86 -5.25 10.11
N ILE A 100 -4.98 -5.77 9.61
CA ILE A 100 -5.17 -6.06 8.19
C ILE A 100 -5.78 -4.85 7.48
N VAL A 101 -5.19 -4.48 6.35
CA VAL A 101 -5.55 -3.33 5.53
C VAL A 101 -5.67 -3.77 4.07
N SER A 102 -6.80 -3.49 3.43
CA SER A 102 -6.97 -3.72 2.00
C SER A 102 -6.07 -2.77 1.19
N VAL A 103 -5.41 -3.31 0.18
CA VAL A 103 -4.49 -2.56 -0.66
C VAL A 103 -5.25 -1.69 -1.64
N ARG A 104 -4.87 -0.40 -1.68
CA ARG A 104 -5.28 0.57 -2.71
C ARG A 104 -4.03 1.13 -3.32
N VAL A 105 -3.75 0.79 -4.57
CA VAL A 105 -2.52 1.22 -5.25
C VAL A 105 -2.58 2.71 -5.53
N ASN A 106 -1.57 3.44 -5.07
CA ASN A 106 -1.37 4.85 -5.37
C ASN A 106 0.13 5.17 -5.49
N PRO A 107 0.67 5.37 -6.71
CA PRO A 107 2.07 5.77 -6.92
C PRO A 107 2.47 7.10 -6.27
N ALA A 108 1.49 7.97 -5.99
CA ALA A 108 1.71 9.25 -5.32
C ALA A 108 1.55 9.16 -3.80
N SER A 109 1.29 7.98 -3.23
CA SER A 109 1.16 7.81 -1.78
C SER A 109 2.49 8.12 -1.07
N PRO A 110 2.45 8.82 0.08
CA PRO A 110 3.63 8.94 0.95
C PRO A 110 3.93 7.63 1.69
N TYR A 111 3.00 6.67 1.70
CA TYR A 111 3.18 5.36 2.28
C TYR A 111 3.76 4.40 1.25
N ILE A 112 4.94 3.87 1.54
CA ILE A 112 5.64 2.92 0.67
C ILE A 112 5.92 1.61 1.39
N VAL A 113 5.59 0.50 0.74
CA VAL A 113 6.05 -0.84 1.14
C VAL A 113 7.37 -1.12 0.43
N ARG A 114 8.41 -1.43 1.21
CA ARG A 114 9.75 -1.75 0.73
C ARG A 114 10.24 -3.09 1.25
N ALA A 115 11.20 -3.69 0.57
CA ALA A 115 11.92 -4.84 1.12
C ALA A 115 12.83 -4.39 2.28
N SER A 116 12.86 -5.16 3.36
CA SER A 116 13.81 -5.01 4.47
C SER A 116 14.46 -6.36 4.80
N GLU A 117 15.44 -6.37 5.70
CA GLU A 117 16.10 -7.60 6.17
C GLU A 117 15.12 -8.59 6.82
N GLN A 118 14.04 -8.09 7.42
CA GLN A 118 13.04 -8.90 8.13
C GLN A 118 11.82 -9.25 7.27
N GLY A 119 11.86 -8.92 5.96
CA GLY A 119 10.73 -9.03 5.04
C GLY A 119 10.17 -7.67 4.61
N PRO A 120 9.02 -7.61 3.95
CA PRO A 120 8.39 -6.35 3.56
C PRO A 120 8.12 -5.45 4.79
N ALA A 121 8.22 -4.14 4.61
CA ALA A 121 8.06 -3.15 5.66
C ALA A 121 7.38 -1.89 5.12
N LEU A 122 6.54 -1.27 5.95
CA LEU A 122 5.84 -0.02 5.66
C LEU A 122 6.66 1.16 6.14
N TYR A 123 6.86 2.14 5.25
CA TYR A 123 7.51 3.41 5.55
C TYR A 123 6.60 4.58 5.19
N LEU A 124 6.76 5.68 5.93
CA LEU A 124 6.22 6.98 5.58
C LEU A 124 7.35 7.88 5.08
N GLU A 125 7.30 8.28 3.82
CA GLU A 125 8.31 9.18 3.25
C GLU A 125 8.11 10.62 3.74
N ASP A 126 9.23 11.30 3.98
CA ASP A 126 9.22 12.74 4.26
C ASP A 126 8.86 13.51 2.98
N VAL A 127 7.85 14.36 3.07
CA VAL A 127 7.35 15.19 1.96
C VAL A 127 8.35 16.29 1.58
N ALA A 128 9.43 16.48 2.36
CA ALA A 128 10.48 17.49 2.14
C ALA A 128 11.25 17.37 0.80
N GLY A 129 11.00 16.34 -0.03
CA GLY A 129 11.73 16.10 -1.29
C GLY A 129 11.00 16.46 -2.60
N GLN A 130 9.77 16.97 -2.61
CA GLN A 130 9.04 17.26 -3.86
C GLN A 130 9.44 18.57 -4.55
N SER A 131 10.73 18.89 -4.53
CA SER A 131 11.33 19.87 -5.44
C SER A 131 12.50 19.19 -6.11
N HIS A 132 12.35 18.80 -7.38
CA HIS A 132 13.32 18.95 -8.47
C HIS A 132 12.94 18.03 -9.64
N SER A 133 12.54 18.67 -10.75
CA SER A 133 12.47 18.03 -12.07
C SER A 133 13.88 17.55 -12.44
N GLY A 134 14.10 16.25 -12.37
CA GLY A 134 15.38 15.64 -12.71
C GLY A 134 15.14 14.31 -13.38
N ASN A 135 15.63 14.18 -14.61
CA ASN A 135 15.56 12.97 -15.42
C ASN A 135 16.60 11.96 -14.91
N GLY A 136 16.34 11.36 -13.74
CA GLY A 136 17.24 10.42 -13.07
C GLY A 136 16.50 9.16 -12.66
N ASP A 137 17.14 8.01 -12.91
CA ASP A 137 16.55 6.68 -12.83
C ASP A 137 15.87 6.41 -11.48
N ALA A 138 14.61 5.95 -11.54
CA ALA A 138 13.76 5.71 -10.36
C ALA A 138 14.38 4.74 -9.34
N ALA A 139 15.29 3.86 -9.79
CA ALA A 139 15.99 2.89 -8.96
C ALA A 139 17.04 3.53 -8.04
N GLU A 140 17.63 4.67 -8.42
CA GLU A 140 18.69 5.32 -7.65
C GLU A 140 18.10 6.21 -6.54
N ARG A 141 16.94 6.83 -6.78
CA ARG A 141 16.18 7.61 -5.78
C ARG A 141 15.63 6.78 -4.62
N ALA A 142 15.36 5.48 -4.83
CA ALA A 142 14.82 4.60 -3.81
C ALA A 142 15.84 4.23 -2.71
N LYS A 143 17.15 4.33 -2.99
CA LYS A 143 18.22 3.95 -2.04
C LYS A 143 18.48 4.98 -0.95
N GLU A 144 18.01 6.21 -1.10
CA GLU A 144 18.36 7.35 -0.23
C GLU A 144 17.14 8.13 0.26
N SER A 145 15.95 7.52 0.21
CA SER A 145 14.74 8.11 0.77
C SER A 145 14.63 7.77 2.26
N SER A 146 14.96 8.77 3.10
CA SER A 146 14.75 8.81 4.54
C SER A 146 13.26 8.75 4.87
N GLY A 147 12.70 7.54 4.90
CA GLY A 147 11.33 7.28 5.34
C GLY A 147 11.31 6.80 6.79
N THR A 148 10.29 7.19 7.54
CA THR A 148 10.07 6.66 8.90
C THR A 148 9.52 5.26 8.83
N PHE A 149 10.14 4.31 9.53
CA PHE A 149 9.66 2.93 9.63
C PHE A 149 8.38 2.87 10.47
N LEU A 150 7.26 2.48 9.84
CA LEU A 150 5.97 2.39 10.51
C LEU A 150 5.62 0.98 10.97
N GLY A 151 6.21 -0.06 10.38
CA GLY A 151 5.98 -1.43 10.83
C GLY A 151 6.38 -2.49 9.80
N LEU A 152 6.48 -3.73 10.28
CA LEU A 152 6.65 -4.89 9.41
C LEU A 152 5.35 -5.19 8.68
N VAL A 153 5.48 -5.70 7.46
CA VAL A 153 4.38 -6.07 6.58
C VAL A 153 4.44 -7.56 6.27
N ASP A 154 3.35 -8.25 6.59
CA ASP A 154 3.14 -9.63 6.15
C ASP A 154 2.12 -9.64 4.99
N PHE A 155 2.37 -10.46 3.97
CA PHE A 155 1.41 -10.72 2.89
C PHE A 155 0.57 -11.96 3.25
N PRO A 156 -0.76 -11.85 3.36
CA PRO A 156 -1.61 -12.99 3.69
C PRO A 156 -1.43 -14.14 2.68
N PRO A 157 -1.28 -15.40 3.14
CA PRO A 157 -1.08 -16.53 2.26
C PRO A 157 -2.35 -16.79 1.43
N VAL A 158 -2.20 -17.47 0.30
CA VAL A 158 -3.35 -17.97 -0.46
C VAL A 158 -4.17 -18.93 0.43
N PRO A 159 -5.47 -18.66 0.67
CA PRO A 159 -6.28 -19.55 1.50
C PRO A 159 -6.35 -20.96 0.91
N GLY A 160 -6.31 -21.99 1.75
CA GLY A 160 -6.19 -23.39 1.30
C GLY A 160 -7.28 -23.82 0.29
N TYR A 161 -8.48 -23.24 0.38
CA TYR A 161 -9.58 -23.58 -0.52
C TYR A 161 -9.40 -23.07 -1.96
N TYR A 162 -8.51 -22.09 -2.21
CA TYR A 162 -8.16 -21.64 -3.57
C TYR A 162 -7.37 -22.70 -4.35
N ARG A 163 -6.89 -23.76 -3.67
CA ARG A 163 -6.19 -24.89 -4.30
C ARG A 163 -7.16 -25.93 -4.89
N HIS A 164 -8.46 -25.79 -4.65
CA HIS A 164 -9.46 -26.69 -5.21
C HIS A 164 -10.03 -26.15 -6.51
N THR A 165 -10.44 -27.04 -7.42
CA THR A 165 -11.21 -26.69 -8.61
C THR A 165 -12.70 -26.79 -8.31
N THR A 166 -13.47 -25.89 -8.92
CA THR A 166 -14.94 -25.97 -8.88
C THR A 166 -15.46 -27.11 -9.76
N GLN A 167 -16.76 -27.42 -9.68
CA GLN A 167 -17.40 -28.40 -10.58
C GLN A 167 -17.22 -28.06 -12.07
N SER A 168 -17.01 -26.78 -12.39
CA SER A 168 -16.74 -26.31 -13.76
C SER A 168 -15.28 -26.50 -14.21
N GLY A 169 -14.40 -27.01 -13.34
CA GLY A 169 -12.96 -27.17 -13.58
C GLY A 169 -12.14 -25.89 -13.34
N LYS A 170 -12.78 -24.74 -13.13
CA LYS A 170 -12.12 -23.45 -12.87
C LYS A 170 -11.66 -23.30 -11.43
N ALA A 171 -10.57 -22.56 -11.23
CA ALA A 171 -10.14 -22.15 -9.89
C ALA A 171 -11.07 -21.07 -9.30
N PRO A 172 -11.26 -20.99 -7.97
CA PRO A 172 -12.12 -19.98 -7.35
C PRO A 172 -11.81 -18.53 -7.75
N GLY A 173 -10.53 -18.19 -7.96
CA GLY A 173 -10.13 -16.84 -8.40
C GLY A 173 -10.51 -16.50 -9.85
N GLU A 174 -10.84 -17.49 -10.69
CA GLU A 174 -11.25 -17.28 -12.08
C GLU A 174 -12.76 -17.05 -12.22
N ILE A 175 -13.50 -17.18 -11.12
CA ILE A 175 -14.96 -17.11 -11.12
C ILE A 175 -15.35 -15.72 -10.64
N ALA A 176 -15.99 -14.97 -11.53
CA ALA A 176 -16.66 -13.74 -11.14
C ALA A 176 -17.80 -14.05 -10.16
N PRO A 177 -17.93 -13.30 -9.05
CA PRO A 177 -19.15 -13.34 -8.25
C PRO A 177 -20.35 -13.05 -9.17
N VAL A 178 -21.32 -13.95 -9.15
CA VAL A 178 -22.61 -13.80 -9.87
C VAL A 178 -23.63 -13.07 -9.03
#